data_AF-A0A812ND20-F1
#
_entry.id   AF-A0A812ND20-F1
#
_cell.length_a   1.000
_cell.length_b   1.000
_cell.length_c   1.000
_cell.angle_alpha   90.00
_cell.angle_beta   90.00
_cell.angle_gamma   90.00
#
_symmetry.space_group_name_H-M   'P 1'
#
loop_
_entity.id
_entity.type
_entity.pdbx_description
1 polymer ?
#
loop_
_entity_poly.entity_id
_entity_poly.type
_entity_poly.pdbx_seq_one_letter_code
_entity_poly.pdbx_strand_id
1 'polypeptide(L)'
;MQHVVQYWCPQFETLSSEEIVLRLQFGFTSVKQEEESDEDSNQQISADKVRTSSSSSAKDLPQMFKAQQEQSEEQSLPDEAESEELSLQAKAELEEAQRLSYEAKESERRRREEEDQDLLKQGSIEPLENLDEDLVLAIAERMMSWLESTQNRQSLFKYLSLSAKVKVWYKEKAQAYFEAKRSCLVSLLELGDASEAVAKFLDEETAAVEAAVFEMPAKGMHCPKLFGVEGVRGNVDVD
;
A
#
# COMPACT_ATOMS: atom_id res chain seq x y z
N MET A 1 -23.02 57.99 -0.36
CA MET A 1 -21.74 57.73 -1.07
C MET A 1 -21.72 56.26 -1.44
N GLN A 2 -21.81 55.98 -2.74
CA GLN A 2 -21.65 54.65 -3.33
C GLN A 2 -20.14 54.34 -3.40
N HIS A 3 -19.74 53.09 -3.15
CA HIS A 3 -18.69 52.36 -3.90
C HIS A 3 -18.72 50.87 -3.48
N VAL A 4 -19.21 50.00 -4.38
CA VAL A 4 -18.48 48.95 -5.13
C VAL A 4 -17.96 47.80 -4.27
N VAL A 5 -18.63 46.66 -4.34
CA VAL A 5 -17.99 45.34 -4.23
C VAL A 5 -18.27 44.60 -5.53
N GLN A 6 -17.21 44.32 -6.26
CA GLN A 6 -17.22 43.61 -7.53
C GLN A 6 -17.72 42.18 -7.32
N TYR A 7 -18.73 41.80 -8.10
CA TYR A 7 -19.08 40.40 -8.30
C TYR A 7 -17.99 39.75 -9.14
N TRP A 8 -17.32 38.76 -8.57
CA TRP A 8 -16.58 37.79 -9.36
C TRP A 8 -17.42 36.51 -9.44
N CYS A 9 -18.05 36.36 -10.60
CA CYS A 9 -18.78 35.18 -11.00
C CYS A 9 -17.77 34.28 -11.74
N PRO A 10 -17.43 33.07 -11.26
CA PRO A 10 -16.79 32.09 -12.11
C PRO A 10 -17.85 31.60 -13.09
N GLN A 11 -17.63 31.84 -14.38
CA GLN A 11 -18.40 31.25 -15.45
C GLN A 11 -18.39 29.73 -15.29
N PHE A 12 -19.59 29.15 -15.29
CA PHE A 12 -19.80 27.72 -15.50
C PHE A 12 -19.27 27.34 -16.89
N GLU A 13 -18.21 26.54 -16.93
CA GLU A 13 -18.00 25.62 -18.04
C GLU A 13 -18.71 24.31 -17.67
N THR A 14 -19.88 24.10 -18.27
CA THR A 14 -20.62 22.84 -18.24
C THR A 14 -20.15 21.96 -19.40
N LEU A 15 -19.27 21.00 -19.11
CA LEU A 15 -19.04 19.72 -19.82
C LEU A 15 -18.32 18.83 -18.77
N SER A 16 -18.54 17.55 -18.55
CA SER A 16 -19.42 16.50 -19.04
C SER A 16 -18.90 15.25 -18.31
N SER A 17 -19.80 14.45 -17.73
CA SER A 17 -19.54 13.09 -17.21
C SER A 17 -18.65 12.94 -15.97
N GLU A 18 -19.12 12.04 -15.11
CA GLU A 18 -18.50 11.54 -13.89
C GLU A 18 -17.08 11.04 -14.14
N GLU A 19 -16.07 11.68 -13.55
CA GLU A 19 -14.73 11.12 -13.49
C GLU A 19 -14.36 10.91 -12.01
N ILE A 20 -14.68 9.70 -11.52
CA ILE A 20 -14.16 9.20 -10.25
C ILE A 20 -12.69 8.82 -10.51
N VAL A 21 -11.76 9.68 -10.10
CA VAL A 21 -10.32 9.37 -10.17
C VAL A 21 -9.97 8.39 -9.04
N LEU A 22 -10.04 7.08 -9.35
CA LEU A 22 -9.47 6.04 -8.50
C LEU A 22 -7.95 6.03 -8.70
N ARG A 23 -7.20 6.55 -7.72
CA ARG A 23 -5.75 6.35 -7.67
C ARG A 23 -5.45 4.91 -7.27
N LEU A 24 -5.43 4.02 -8.25
CA LEU A 24 -4.81 2.71 -8.12
C LEU A 24 -3.29 2.90 -8.05
N GLN A 25 -2.70 2.61 -6.90
CA GLN A 25 -1.26 2.65 -6.69
C GLN A 25 -0.63 1.43 -7.37
N PHE A 26 -0.55 1.44 -8.70
CA PHE A 26 0.26 0.50 -9.45
C PHE A 26 1.66 1.07 -9.62
N GLY A 27 2.66 0.32 -9.14
CA GLY A 27 4.06 0.56 -9.52
C GLY A 27 4.25 0.20 -10.99
N PHE A 28 4.00 1.17 -11.88
CA PHE A 28 4.42 1.09 -13.27
C PHE A 28 5.79 1.73 -13.40
N THR A 29 6.80 0.96 -13.80
CA THR A 29 8.03 1.52 -14.36
C THR A 29 7.72 2.00 -15.77
N SER A 30 7.67 3.32 -15.97
CA SER A 30 7.60 3.91 -17.30
C SER A 30 8.88 3.53 -18.06
N VAL A 31 8.75 2.72 -19.10
CA VAL A 31 9.78 2.60 -20.13
C VAL A 31 9.71 3.89 -20.93
N LYS A 32 10.80 4.65 -20.90
CA LYS A 32 10.99 5.85 -21.71
C LYS A 32 10.82 5.46 -23.18
N GLN A 33 9.74 5.92 -23.80
CA GLN A 33 9.63 5.98 -25.24
C GLN A 33 10.48 7.19 -25.66
N GLU A 34 11.70 6.94 -26.11
CA GLU A 34 12.52 7.97 -26.74
C GLU A 34 11.91 8.21 -28.13
N GLU A 35 11.31 9.39 -28.31
CA GLU A 35 10.91 9.90 -29.62
C GLU A 35 12.16 10.04 -30.49
N GLU A 36 12.14 9.40 -31.67
CA GLU A 36 13.08 9.67 -32.75
C GLU A 36 13.01 11.16 -33.10
N SER A 37 14.08 11.88 -32.77
CA SER A 37 14.41 13.18 -33.35
C SER A 37 15.60 12.96 -34.28
N ASP A 38 15.31 12.73 -35.55
CA ASP A 38 16.27 12.89 -36.64
C ASP A 38 16.76 14.34 -36.67
N GLU A 39 18.00 14.61 -36.27
CA GLU A 39 18.85 15.61 -36.94
C GLU A 39 20.33 15.24 -36.81
N ASP A 40 20.94 15.02 -37.98
CA ASP A 40 22.36 14.90 -38.26
C ASP A 40 23.19 16.02 -37.60
N SER A 41 24.27 15.67 -36.88
CA SER A 41 25.51 16.45 -36.84
C SER A 41 26.68 15.69 -36.19
N ASN A 42 27.40 14.98 -37.05
CA ASN A 42 28.86 14.86 -37.12
C ASN A 42 29.69 15.58 -36.04
N GLN A 43 30.38 14.83 -35.15
CA GLN A 43 31.76 15.15 -34.75
C GLN A 43 32.49 14.00 -34.01
N GLN A 44 33.81 14.01 -34.24
CA GLN A 44 34.83 12.97 -34.09
C GLN A 44 35.29 12.59 -32.67
N ILE A 45 35.53 11.28 -32.50
CA ILE A 45 36.71 10.58 -31.93
C ILE A 45 37.15 10.89 -30.48
N SER A 46 37.14 9.86 -29.63
CA SER A 46 38.38 9.30 -29.02
C SER A 46 38.13 7.93 -28.39
N ALA A 47 39.11 7.05 -28.63
CA ALA A 47 39.10 5.63 -28.32
C ALA A 47 39.60 5.37 -26.89
N ASP A 48 39.07 4.35 -26.22
CA ASP A 48 39.97 3.32 -25.70
C ASP A 48 39.31 1.94 -25.63
N LYS A 49 40.14 0.93 -25.85
CA LYS A 49 39.81 -0.40 -26.32
C LYS A 49 40.33 -1.41 -25.30
N VAL A 50 39.44 -2.21 -24.71
CA VAL A 50 39.82 -3.51 -24.13
C VAL A 50 38.93 -4.60 -24.72
N ARG A 51 39.52 -5.34 -25.67
CA ARG A 51 39.03 -6.63 -26.17
C ARG A 51 39.76 -7.72 -25.41
N THR A 52 39.03 -8.68 -24.86
CA THR A 52 39.36 -10.11 -25.02
C THR A 52 38.06 -10.91 -25.00
N SER A 53 37.95 -11.81 -25.97
CA SER A 53 36.72 -12.45 -26.45
C SER A 53 36.82 -13.97 -26.33
N SER A 54 35.73 -14.62 -25.92
CA SER A 54 35.29 -16.00 -26.26
C SER A 54 34.15 -16.41 -25.33
N SER A 55 33.08 -17.14 -25.67
CA SER A 55 32.42 -17.56 -26.91
C SER A 55 31.23 -18.42 -26.46
N SER A 56 29.97 -18.08 -26.77
CA SER A 56 28.88 -19.05 -27.07
C SER A 56 27.54 -18.34 -27.34
N SER A 57 27.17 -18.30 -28.62
CA SER A 57 25.82 -18.18 -29.20
C SER A 57 24.74 -17.43 -28.40
N ALA A 58 24.87 -16.11 -28.29
CA ALA A 58 23.69 -15.26 -28.22
C ALA A 58 23.10 -15.19 -29.64
N LYS A 59 22.06 -15.98 -29.90
CA LYS A 59 21.23 -15.78 -31.09
C LYS A 59 20.59 -14.41 -30.94
N ASP A 60 20.89 -13.53 -31.87
CA ASP A 60 20.35 -12.17 -31.94
C ASP A 60 18.82 -12.26 -31.92
N LEU A 61 18.20 -11.83 -30.81
CA LEU A 61 16.74 -11.66 -30.70
C LEU A 61 16.17 -10.85 -31.89
N PRO A 62 16.84 -9.80 -32.40
CA PRO A 62 16.38 -9.09 -33.60
C PRO A 62 16.32 -9.97 -34.86
N GLN A 63 17.20 -10.95 -35.01
CA GLN A 63 17.16 -11.90 -36.12
C GLN A 63 16.05 -12.94 -35.97
N MET A 64 15.68 -13.31 -34.73
CA MET A 64 14.52 -14.18 -34.51
C MET A 64 13.20 -13.46 -34.81
N PHE A 65 13.08 -12.17 -34.47
CA PHE A 65 11.91 -11.37 -34.86
C PHE A 65 11.82 -11.17 -36.38
N LYS A 66 12.95 -10.93 -37.06
CA LYS A 66 12.98 -10.88 -38.54
C LYS A 66 12.63 -12.22 -39.19
N ALA A 67 13.17 -13.33 -38.67
CA ALA A 67 12.87 -14.65 -39.22
C ALA A 67 11.42 -15.08 -38.98
N GLN A 68 10.80 -14.64 -37.87
CA GLN A 68 9.37 -14.87 -37.60
C GLN A 68 8.47 -14.02 -38.49
N GLN A 69 8.91 -12.80 -38.83
CA GLN A 69 8.23 -11.91 -39.76
C GLN A 69 8.29 -12.43 -41.20
N GLU A 70 9.45 -12.97 -41.63
CA GLU A 70 9.62 -13.56 -42.97
C GLU A 70 8.93 -14.94 -43.12
N GLN A 71 8.69 -15.70 -42.04
CA GLN A 71 7.88 -16.93 -42.08
C GLN A 71 6.37 -16.69 -42.11
N SER A 72 5.92 -15.47 -41.83
CA SER A 72 4.49 -15.13 -41.79
C SER A 72 3.98 -14.55 -43.13
N GLU A 73 4.87 -14.25 -44.09
CA GLU A 73 4.47 -13.72 -45.40
C GLU A 73 4.06 -14.80 -46.43
N GLU A 74 4.17 -16.10 -46.10
CA GLU A 74 3.82 -17.20 -47.00
C GLU A 74 2.73 -18.15 -46.47
N GLN A 75 2.01 -17.74 -45.42
CA GLN A 75 0.83 -18.46 -44.93
C GLN A 75 -0.42 -17.60 -45.08
N SER A 76 -1.31 -18.09 -45.96
CA SER A 76 -2.75 -17.82 -46.06
C SER A 76 -3.32 -16.89 -44.99
N LEU A 77 -3.95 -15.80 -45.46
CA LEU A 77 -4.91 -14.99 -44.70
C LEU A 77 -5.74 -15.88 -43.77
N PRO A 78 -5.62 -15.75 -42.43
CA PRO A 78 -6.55 -16.41 -41.53
C PRO A 78 -7.93 -15.77 -41.73
N ASP A 79 -8.97 -16.59 -41.76
CA ASP A 79 -10.37 -16.13 -41.74
C ASP A 79 -10.53 -15.14 -40.57
N GLU A 80 -11.06 -13.94 -40.82
CA GLU A 80 -11.18 -12.90 -39.78
C GLU A 80 -12.00 -13.39 -38.56
N ALA A 81 -12.87 -14.36 -38.76
CA ALA A 81 -13.63 -15.03 -37.70
C ALA A 81 -12.75 -15.85 -36.73
N GLU A 82 -11.71 -16.53 -37.21
CA GLU A 82 -10.79 -17.31 -36.34
C GLU A 82 -9.84 -16.39 -35.58
N SER A 83 -9.50 -15.24 -36.14
CA SER A 83 -8.67 -14.22 -35.48
C SER A 83 -9.40 -13.55 -34.31
N GLU A 84 -10.70 -13.28 -34.46
CA GLU A 84 -11.54 -12.74 -33.38
C GLU A 84 -11.77 -13.76 -32.25
N GLU A 85 -11.99 -15.05 -32.59
CA GLU A 85 -12.19 -16.10 -31.60
C GLU A 85 -10.92 -16.36 -30.77
N LEU A 86 -9.73 -16.36 -31.40
CA LEU A 86 -8.44 -16.45 -30.71
C LEU A 86 -8.16 -15.22 -29.82
N SER A 87 -8.55 -14.02 -30.27
CA SER A 87 -8.41 -12.79 -29.49
C SER A 87 -9.32 -12.78 -28.25
N LEU A 88 -10.56 -13.25 -28.38
CA LEU A 88 -11.49 -13.42 -27.27
C LEU A 88 -11.00 -14.48 -26.28
N GLN A 89 -10.46 -15.59 -26.78
CA GLN A 89 -9.89 -16.63 -25.93
C GLN A 89 -8.66 -16.11 -25.17
N ALA A 90 -7.75 -15.40 -25.83
CA ALA A 90 -6.58 -14.79 -25.17
C ALA A 90 -6.97 -13.74 -24.11
N LYS A 91 -8.04 -12.97 -24.35
CA LYS A 91 -8.59 -12.03 -23.35
C LYS A 91 -9.19 -12.78 -22.16
N ALA A 92 -9.97 -13.83 -22.39
CA ALA A 92 -10.54 -14.66 -21.33
C ALA A 92 -9.45 -15.34 -20.48
N GLU A 93 -8.39 -15.85 -21.12
CA GLU A 93 -7.24 -16.44 -20.43
C GLU A 93 -6.48 -15.40 -19.60
N LEU A 94 -6.33 -14.16 -20.09
CA LEU A 94 -5.71 -13.08 -19.33
C LEU A 94 -6.56 -12.66 -18.13
N GLU A 95 -7.87 -12.50 -18.30
CA GLU A 95 -8.81 -12.19 -17.22
C GLU A 95 -8.81 -13.29 -16.15
N GLU A 96 -8.78 -14.56 -16.56
CA GLU A 96 -8.66 -15.69 -15.66
C GLU A 96 -7.33 -15.69 -14.91
N ALA A 97 -6.21 -15.43 -15.60
CA ALA A 97 -4.90 -15.31 -14.97
C ALA A 97 -4.85 -14.14 -13.96
N GLN A 98 -5.49 -13.01 -14.27
CA GLN A 98 -5.61 -11.88 -13.35
C GLN A 98 -6.42 -12.26 -12.10
N ARG A 99 -7.56 -12.95 -12.28
CA ARG A 99 -8.38 -13.44 -11.18
C ARG A 99 -7.61 -14.41 -10.29
N LEU A 100 -6.95 -15.40 -10.88
CA LEU A 100 -6.13 -16.38 -10.14
C LEU A 100 -4.96 -15.71 -9.41
N SER A 101 -4.31 -14.73 -10.02
CA SER A 101 -3.24 -13.97 -9.36
C SER A 101 -3.76 -13.18 -8.15
N TYR A 102 -4.94 -12.57 -8.28
CA TYR A 102 -5.59 -11.87 -7.17
C TYR A 102 -5.96 -12.84 -6.04
N GLU A 103 -6.62 -13.95 -6.37
CA GLU A 103 -7.05 -14.97 -5.39
C GLU A 103 -5.86 -15.64 -4.69
N ALA A 104 -4.78 -15.91 -5.41
CA ALA A 104 -3.54 -16.44 -4.84
C ALA A 104 -2.92 -15.45 -3.84
N LYS A 105 -2.93 -14.15 -4.14
CA LYS A 105 -2.43 -13.12 -3.22
C LYS A 105 -3.32 -12.95 -2.00
N GLU A 106 -4.63 -13.06 -2.16
CA GLU A 106 -5.58 -12.95 -1.06
C GLU A 106 -5.50 -14.16 -0.12
N SER A 107 -5.49 -15.38 -0.67
CA SER A 107 -5.36 -16.61 0.13
C SER A 107 -4.03 -16.68 0.87
N GLU A 108 -2.93 -16.30 0.22
CA GLU A 108 -1.61 -16.22 0.86
C GLU A 108 -1.57 -15.18 1.99
N ARG A 109 -2.22 -14.03 1.83
CA ARG A 109 -2.35 -13.04 2.92
C ARG A 109 -3.15 -13.60 4.09
N ARG A 110 -4.31 -14.21 3.80
CA ARG A 110 -5.20 -14.80 4.81
C ARG A 110 -4.48 -15.90 5.59
N ARG A 111 -3.74 -16.77 4.90
CA ARG A 111 -2.95 -17.82 5.55
C ARG A 111 -1.94 -17.24 6.55
N ARG A 112 -1.20 -16.19 6.16
CA ARG A 112 -0.25 -15.54 7.07
C ARG A 112 -0.92 -14.92 8.29
N GLU A 113 -2.07 -14.27 8.11
CA GLU A 113 -2.86 -13.73 9.24
C GLU A 113 -3.37 -14.84 10.17
N GLU A 114 -3.76 -16.01 9.63
CA GLU A 114 -4.16 -17.19 10.43
C GLU A 114 -2.99 -17.80 11.20
N GLU A 115 -1.82 -17.93 10.56
CA GLU A 115 -0.59 -18.42 11.19
C GLU A 115 -0.17 -17.54 12.38
N ASP A 116 -0.16 -16.21 12.20
CA ASP A 116 0.13 -15.26 13.27
C ASP A 116 -0.85 -15.41 14.45
N GLN A 117 -2.15 -15.54 14.16
CA GLN A 117 -3.18 -15.75 15.18
C GLN A 117 -2.99 -17.06 15.95
N ASP A 118 -2.58 -18.13 15.27
CA ASP A 118 -2.32 -19.41 15.91
C ASP A 118 -1.05 -19.39 16.76
N LEU A 119 -0.01 -18.66 16.34
CA LEU A 119 1.18 -18.43 17.15
C LEU A 119 0.86 -17.66 18.45
N LEU A 120 0.00 -16.64 18.38
CA LEU A 120 -0.45 -15.91 19.57
C LEU A 120 -1.22 -16.81 20.55
N LYS A 121 -2.08 -17.70 20.03
CA LYS A 121 -2.80 -18.69 20.85
C LYS A 121 -1.86 -19.68 21.53
N GLN A 122 -0.76 -20.04 20.86
CA GLN A 122 0.29 -20.92 21.40
C GLN A 122 1.19 -20.23 22.44
N GLY A 123 1.06 -18.90 22.61
CA GLY A 123 1.86 -18.15 23.57
C GLY A 123 3.09 -17.46 22.98
N SER A 124 3.28 -17.51 21.67
CA SER A 124 4.35 -16.77 21.01
C SER A 124 4.06 -15.26 21.05
N ILE A 125 5.10 -14.47 21.30
CA ILE A 125 5.08 -13.00 21.20
C ILE A 125 5.71 -12.50 19.90
N GLU A 126 6.31 -13.38 19.09
CA GLU A 126 6.98 -13.03 17.82
C GLU A 126 6.07 -12.23 16.86
N PRO A 127 4.76 -12.55 16.69
CA PRO A 127 3.89 -11.72 15.84
C PRO A 127 3.71 -10.29 16.36
N LEU A 128 3.86 -10.07 17.66
CA LEU A 128 3.79 -8.74 18.27
C LEU A 128 5.10 -7.97 18.06
N GLU A 129 6.23 -8.64 18.25
CA GLU A 129 7.58 -8.06 18.09
C GLU A 129 7.81 -7.62 16.64
N ASN A 130 7.34 -8.41 15.67
CA ASN A 130 7.39 -8.06 14.25
C ASN A 130 6.61 -6.78 13.90
N LEU A 131 5.66 -6.36 14.73
CA LEU A 131 4.88 -5.14 14.54
C LEU A 131 5.48 -3.93 15.27
N ASP A 132 5.88 -4.10 16.54
CA ASP A 132 6.49 -3.03 17.35
C ASP A 132 7.31 -3.65 18.51
N GLU A 133 8.54 -4.06 18.21
CA GLU A 133 9.48 -4.69 19.16
C GLU A 133 9.69 -3.85 20.42
N ASP A 134 9.95 -2.54 20.26
CA ASP A 134 10.24 -1.66 21.38
C ASP A 134 9.05 -1.55 22.36
N LEU A 135 7.82 -1.47 21.85
CA LEU A 135 6.63 -1.40 22.70
C LEU A 135 6.42 -2.71 23.45
N VAL A 136 6.58 -3.85 22.77
CA VAL A 136 6.46 -5.17 23.39
C VAL A 136 7.50 -5.34 24.49
N LEU A 137 8.73 -4.92 24.26
CA LEU A 137 9.80 -4.94 25.26
C LEU A 137 9.45 -4.07 26.48
N ALA A 138 8.96 -2.84 26.26
CA ALA A 138 8.55 -1.96 27.35
C ALA A 138 7.41 -2.55 28.20
N ILE A 139 6.45 -3.24 27.58
CA ILE A 139 5.38 -3.94 28.29
C ILE A 139 5.95 -5.15 29.04
N ALA A 140 6.81 -5.94 28.40
CA ALA A 140 7.39 -7.15 29.00
C ALA A 140 8.25 -6.84 30.24
N GLU A 141 9.03 -5.76 30.22
CA GLU A 141 9.85 -5.31 31.35
C GLU A 141 9.03 -4.98 32.61
N ARG A 142 7.78 -4.54 32.43
CA ARG A 142 6.91 -4.07 33.54
C ARG A 142 5.82 -5.06 33.90
N MET A 143 5.27 -5.76 32.92
CA MET A 143 4.07 -6.57 33.05
C MET A 143 4.17 -7.87 32.24
N MET A 144 5.28 -8.61 32.36
CA MET A 144 5.47 -9.89 31.64
C MET A 144 4.29 -10.87 31.84
N SER A 145 3.77 -10.97 33.07
CA SER A 145 2.61 -11.84 33.37
C SER A 145 1.32 -11.42 32.66
N TRP A 146 1.20 -10.14 32.27
CA TRP A 146 0.06 -9.67 31.49
C TRP A 146 0.09 -10.24 30.07
N LEU A 147 1.28 -10.38 29.48
CA LEU A 147 1.48 -10.98 28.16
C LEU A 147 1.28 -12.50 28.15
N GLU A 148 1.21 -13.17 29.31
CA GLU A 148 0.89 -14.61 29.40
C GLU A 148 -0.58 -14.89 29.04
N SER A 149 -1.46 -13.90 29.16
CA SER A 149 -2.86 -14.02 28.76
C SER A 149 -3.00 -13.95 27.24
N THR A 150 -3.64 -14.97 26.65
CA THR A 150 -3.97 -15.00 25.22
C THR A 150 -4.84 -13.82 24.79
N GLN A 151 -5.79 -13.41 25.64
CA GLN A 151 -6.67 -12.28 25.35
C GLN A 151 -5.88 -10.98 25.22
N ASN A 152 -4.92 -10.75 26.13
CA ASN A 152 -4.10 -9.54 26.12
C ASN A 152 -3.19 -9.49 24.90
N ARG A 153 -2.57 -10.62 24.54
CA ARG A 153 -1.79 -10.74 23.29
C ARG A 153 -2.65 -10.44 22.06
N GLN A 154 -3.88 -10.93 22.02
CA GLN A 154 -4.80 -10.67 20.91
C GLN A 154 -5.24 -9.20 20.83
N SER A 155 -5.58 -8.57 21.96
CA SER A 155 -5.92 -7.14 21.99
C SER A 155 -4.74 -6.27 21.53
N LEU A 156 -3.53 -6.55 22.02
CA LEU A 156 -2.33 -5.83 21.59
C LEU A 156 -2.03 -6.05 20.11
N PHE A 157 -2.13 -7.29 19.61
CA PHE A 157 -1.94 -7.60 18.19
C PHE A 157 -2.94 -6.85 17.31
N LYS A 158 -4.21 -6.80 17.72
CA LYS A 158 -5.27 -6.09 16.98
C LYS A 158 -4.93 -4.60 16.87
N TYR A 159 -4.58 -3.97 17.99
CA TYR A 159 -4.17 -2.56 18.03
C TYR A 159 -2.94 -2.29 17.13
N LEU A 160 -1.89 -3.10 17.27
CA LEU A 160 -0.65 -2.93 16.52
C LEU A 160 -0.84 -3.14 15.01
N SER A 161 -1.56 -4.20 14.63
CA SER A 161 -1.88 -4.52 13.24
C SER A 161 -2.70 -3.41 12.58
N LEU A 162 -3.68 -2.86 13.31
CA LEU A 162 -4.46 -1.73 12.85
C LEU A 162 -3.56 -0.50 12.69
N SER A 163 -2.72 -0.20 13.68
CA SER A 163 -1.80 0.94 13.61
C SER A 163 -0.87 0.85 12.40
N ALA A 164 -0.32 -0.33 12.10
CA ALA A 164 0.58 -0.55 10.96
C ALA A 164 -0.15 -0.28 9.64
N LYS A 165 -1.37 -0.82 9.46
CA LYS A 165 -2.20 -0.58 8.27
C LYS A 165 -2.54 0.90 8.10
N VAL A 166 -2.96 1.56 9.18
CA VAL A 166 -3.38 2.97 9.18
C VAL A 166 -2.20 3.91 8.92
N LYS A 167 -1.02 3.63 9.47
CA LYS A 167 0.23 4.38 9.17
C LYS A 167 0.58 4.31 7.68
N VAL A 168 0.37 3.18 7.01
CA VAL A 168 0.58 3.07 5.56
C VAL A 168 -0.40 3.94 4.77
N TRP A 169 -1.68 3.96 5.17
CA TRP A 169 -2.71 4.71 4.46
C TRP A 169 -2.61 6.23 4.63
N TYR A 170 -2.37 6.70 5.86
CA TYR A 170 -2.42 8.13 6.21
C TYR A 170 -1.07 8.76 6.55
N LYS A 171 0.01 7.97 6.53
CA LYS A 171 1.41 8.41 6.63
C LYS A 171 1.67 9.26 7.88
N GLU A 172 2.34 10.40 7.71
CA GLU A 172 2.81 11.30 8.78
C GLU A 172 1.74 11.65 9.80
N LYS A 173 0.49 11.85 9.38
CA LYS A 173 -0.62 12.20 10.29
C LYS A 173 -0.97 11.08 11.25
N ALA A 174 -1.09 9.86 10.73
CA ALA A 174 -1.32 8.69 11.57
C ALA A 174 -0.07 8.35 12.40
N GLN A 175 1.12 8.54 11.85
CA GLN A 175 2.37 8.32 12.59
C GLN A 175 2.45 9.23 13.82
N ALA A 176 2.26 10.54 13.67
CA ALA A 176 2.27 11.49 14.79
C ALA A 176 1.20 11.15 15.85
N TYR A 177 0.02 10.72 15.40
CA TYR A 177 -1.04 10.26 16.31
C TYR A 177 -0.60 9.04 17.13
N PHE A 178 -0.12 7.98 16.48
CA PHE A 178 0.28 6.76 17.18
C PHE A 178 1.55 6.94 18.02
N GLU A 179 2.45 7.85 17.66
CA GLU A 179 3.59 8.24 18.50
C GLU A 179 3.10 8.90 19.80
N ALA A 180 2.15 9.83 19.72
CA ALA A 180 1.55 10.43 20.93
C ALA A 180 0.83 9.39 21.80
N LYS A 181 0.06 8.48 21.18
CA LYS A 181 -0.59 7.37 21.89
C LYS A 181 0.39 6.39 22.52
N ARG A 182 1.51 6.11 21.86
CA ARG A 182 2.59 5.29 22.41
C ARG A 182 3.16 5.93 23.67
N SER A 183 3.40 7.24 23.68
CA SER A 183 3.81 7.95 24.88
C SER A 183 2.80 7.83 26.02
N CYS A 184 1.49 7.98 25.73
CA CYS A 184 0.43 7.77 26.73
C CYS A 184 0.45 6.33 27.29
N LEU A 185 0.55 5.33 26.41
CA LEU A 185 0.58 3.92 26.82
C LEU A 185 1.79 3.63 27.72
N VAL A 186 2.97 4.14 27.38
CA VAL A 186 4.16 4.00 28.23
C VAL A 186 3.96 4.65 29.60
N SER A 187 3.31 5.82 29.68
CA SER A 187 2.97 6.44 30.97
C SER A 187 1.98 5.60 31.79
N LEU A 188 1.01 4.92 31.15
CA LEU A 188 0.09 4.00 31.83
C LEU A 188 0.83 2.80 32.47
N LEU A 189 1.96 2.37 31.90
CA LEU A 189 2.78 1.29 32.46
C LEU A 189 3.41 1.64 33.81
N GLU A 190 3.48 2.93 34.17
CA GLU A 190 4.04 3.40 35.43
C GLU A 190 3.01 3.41 36.57
N LEU A 191 1.73 3.19 36.26
CA LEU A 191 0.65 3.17 37.23
C LEU A 191 0.61 1.86 38.02
N GLY A 192 0.11 1.91 39.26
CA GLY A 192 -0.03 0.73 40.12
C GLY A 192 -1.02 -0.31 39.60
N ASP A 193 -1.96 0.11 38.75
CA ASP A 193 -3.02 -0.67 38.10
C ASP A 193 -2.82 -0.76 36.57
N ALA A 194 -1.58 -0.67 36.11
CA ALA A 194 -1.21 -0.64 34.69
C ALA A 194 -1.86 -1.74 33.83
N SER A 195 -2.06 -2.95 34.37
CA SER A 195 -2.69 -4.07 33.67
C SER A 195 -4.10 -3.74 33.17
N GLU A 196 -4.95 -3.17 34.03
CA GLU A 196 -6.34 -2.83 33.70
C GLU A 196 -6.39 -1.58 32.83
N ALA A 197 -5.58 -0.57 33.17
CA ALA A 197 -5.48 0.67 32.41
C ALA A 197 -5.04 0.44 30.96
N VAL A 198 -4.03 -0.41 30.74
CA VAL A 198 -3.55 -0.74 29.38
C VAL A 198 -4.57 -1.56 28.60
N ALA A 199 -5.22 -2.55 29.22
CA ALA A 199 -6.26 -3.32 28.55
C ALA A 199 -7.42 -2.42 28.08
N LYS A 200 -7.91 -1.55 28.97
CA LYS A 200 -8.95 -0.58 28.66
C LYS A 200 -8.52 0.40 27.56
N PHE A 201 -7.30 0.93 27.66
CA PHE A 201 -6.73 1.81 26.64
C PHE A 201 -6.71 1.15 25.27
N LEU A 202 -6.21 -0.09 25.18
CA LEU A 202 -6.13 -0.82 23.91
C LEU A 202 -7.51 -1.04 23.29
N ASP A 203 -8.50 -1.43 24.09
CA ASP A 203 -9.85 -1.68 23.59
C ASP A 203 -10.53 -0.39 23.11
N GLU A 204 -10.49 0.68 23.91
CA GLU A 204 -11.09 1.98 23.58
C GLU A 204 -10.41 2.63 22.37
N GLU A 205 -9.08 2.64 22.36
CA GLU A 205 -8.30 3.26 21.29
C GLU A 205 -8.44 2.48 19.98
N THR A 206 -8.44 1.14 20.04
CA THR A 206 -8.68 0.32 18.84
C THR A 206 -10.07 0.58 18.28
N ALA A 207 -11.11 0.63 19.12
CA ALA A 207 -12.47 0.92 18.68
C ALA A 207 -12.59 2.33 18.08
N ALA A 208 -11.94 3.32 18.67
CA ALA A 208 -11.93 4.70 18.16
C ALA A 208 -11.26 4.81 16.79
N VAL A 209 -10.10 4.16 16.60
CA VAL A 209 -9.40 4.13 15.31
C VAL A 209 -10.21 3.38 14.26
N GLU A 210 -10.79 2.21 14.60
CA GLU A 210 -11.66 1.46 13.69
C GLU A 210 -12.83 2.34 13.23
N ALA A 211 -13.56 2.94 14.17
CA ALA A 211 -14.70 3.81 13.86
C ALA A 211 -14.29 4.96 12.94
N ALA A 212 -13.17 5.64 13.22
CA ALA A 212 -12.71 6.78 12.44
C ALA A 212 -12.23 6.41 11.02
N VAL A 213 -11.62 5.23 10.85
CA VAL A 213 -11.08 4.78 9.56
C VAL A 213 -12.19 4.25 8.64
N PHE A 214 -13.23 3.64 9.20
CA PHE A 214 -14.38 3.16 8.44
C PHE A 214 -15.49 4.22 8.28
N GLU A 215 -15.38 5.37 8.95
CA GLU A 215 -16.29 6.49 8.72
C GLU A 215 -16.12 7.06 7.32
N MET A 216 -17.24 7.33 6.63
CA MET A 216 -17.18 8.01 5.34
C MET A 216 -16.60 9.42 5.52
N PRO A 217 -15.54 9.78 4.77
CA PRO A 217 -14.99 11.11 4.89
C PRO A 217 -15.99 12.17 4.42
N ALA A 218 -16.01 13.31 5.11
CA ALA A 218 -16.75 14.49 4.66
C ALA A 218 -16.22 14.97 3.30
N LYS A 219 -17.08 15.58 2.47
CA LYS A 219 -16.70 16.07 1.13
C LYS A 219 -15.43 16.92 1.19
N GLY A 220 -14.41 16.51 0.44
CA GLY A 220 -13.12 17.21 0.35
C GLY A 220 -12.11 16.87 1.46
N MET A 221 -12.46 16.00 2.42
CA MET A 221 -11.50 15.46 3.38
C MET A 221 -11.07 14.05 2.94
N HIS A 222 -9.78 13.77 2.99
CA HIS A 222 -9.23 12.43 2.65
C HIS A 222 -8.60 11.73 3.86
N CYS A 223 -8.59 12.37 5.02
CA CYS A 223 -7.96 11.88 6.24
C CYS A 223 -8.95 12.01 7.41
N PRO A 224 -9.15 10.95 8.22
CA PRO A 224 -9.98 11.00 9.41
C PRO A 224 -9.58 12.16 10.33
N LYS A 225 -10.58 12.80 10.95
CA LYS A 225 -10.35 13.91 11.90
C LYS A 225 -9.47 13.49 13.08
N LEU A 226 -9.53 12.22 13.45
CA LEU A 226 -8.72 11.62 14.51
C LEU A 226 -7.22 11.83 14.31
N PHE A 227 -6.73 11.77 13.06
CA PHE A 227 -5.31 12.00 12.75
C PHE A 227 -4.99 13.48 12.46
N GLY A 228 -5.97 14.36 12.63
CA GLY A 228 -5.77 15.81 12.58
C GLY A 228 -5.16 16.35 13.87
N VAL A 229 -4.82 17.64 13.87
CA VAL A 229 -4.16 18.34 14.99
C VAL A 229 -4.95 18.23 16.30
N GLU A 230 -6.29 18.15 16.22
CA GLU A 230 -7.17 18.04 17.38
C GLU A 230 -7.15 16.64 18.03
N GLY A 231 -7.10 15.57 17.23
CA GLY A 231 -7.10 14.20 17.76
C GLY A 231 -5.77 13.80 18.43
N VAL A 232 -4.66 14.46 18.07
CA VAL A 232 -3.36 14.27 18.74
C VAL A 232 -3.35 14.85 20.17
N ARG A 233 -4.22 15.82 20.49
CA ARG A 233 -4.29 16.46 21.83
C ARG A 233 -5.32 15.84 22.78
N GLY A 234 -6.22 14.99 22.30
CA GLY A 234 -7.52 14.72 22.95
C GLY A 234 -7.57 13.74 24.12
N ASN A 235 -6.47 13.08 24.54
CA ASN A 235 -6.54 12.01 25.57
C ASN A 235 -5.71 12.26 26.83
N VAL A 236 -5.43 13.53 27.17
CA VAL A 236 -4.79 13.87 28.46
C VAL A 236 -5.84 14.44 29.42
N ASP A 237 -6.86 13.65 29.74
CA ASP A 237 -7.65 13.86 30.96
C ASP A 237 -7.40 12.64 31.85
N VAL A 238 -6.35 12.77 32.67
CA VAL A 238 -6.09 11.89 33.80
C VAL A 238 -6.77 12.56 34.99
N ASP A 239 -7.96 12.10 35.35
CA ASP A 239 -8.59 12.39 36.65
C ASP A 239 -8.01 11.49 37.74
#